data_AF-A0A844G739-F1
#
_entry.id   AF-A0A844G739-F1
#
_cell.length_a   1.000
_cell.length_b   1.000
_cell.length_c   1.000
_cell.angle_alpha   90.00
_cell.angle_beta   90.00
_cell.angle_gamma   90.00
#
_symmetry.space_group_name_H-M   'P 1'
#
loop_
_entity.id
_entity.type
_entity.pdbx_description
1 polymer ?
#
loop_
_entity_poly.entity_id
_entity_poly.type
_entity_poly.pdbx_seq_one_letter_code
_entity_poly.pdbx_strand_id
1 'polypeptide(L)' 'MVLIEELRQIGKTVIAAGGLAGFGRSNAMRLRKAGKNLYLAGDLVSGISAALPPASPRVGIAAAIQADTIVALLPGLEI' A
#
# COMPACT_ATOMS: atom_id res chain seq x y z
N MET A 1 1.22 -2.52 13.13
CA MET A 1 -0.22 -2.24 13.10
C MET A 1 -0.59 -1.08 14.02
N VAL A 2 0.03 -0.96 15.20
CA VAL A 2 -0.19 0.14 16.17
C VAL A 2 -0.13 1.56 15.56
N LEU A 3 0.93 1.88 14.81
CA LEU A 3 1.07 3.21 14.17
C LEU A 3 -0.07 3.57 13.19
N ILE A 4 -0.56 2.59 12.43
CA ILE A 4 -1.66 2.82 11.47
C ILE A 4 -2.93 3.17 12.25
N GLU A 5 -3.23 2.44 13.33
CA GLU A 5 -4.40 2.71 14.16
C GLU A 5 -4.30 4.08 14.85
N GLU A 6 -3.15 4.43 15.40
CA GLU A 6 -2.91 5.74 16.03
C GLU A 6 -3.13 6.90 15.05
N LEU A 7 -2.52 6.84 13.86
CA LEU A 7 -2.68 7.87 12.82
C LEU A 7 -4.13 8.01 12.37
N ARG A 8 -4.87 6.89 12.31
CA ARG A 8 -6.30 6.90 11.98
C ARG A 8 -7.13 7.53 13.09
N GLN A 9 -6.83 7.26 14.36
CA GLN A 9 -7.54 7.82 15.51
C GLN A 9 -7.39 9.34 15.60
N ILE A 10 -6.23 9.90 15.21
CA ILE A 10 -6.01 11.36 15.13
C ILE A 10 -6.50 11.97 13.80
N GLY A 11 -7.33 11.24 13.04
CA GLY A 11 -8.03 11.76 11.87
C GLY A 11 -7.19 11.93 10.60
N LYS A 12 -5.98 11.36 10.53
CA LYS A 12 -5.15 11.42 9.33
C LYS A 12 -5.58 10.36 8.31
N THR A 13 -5.46 10.68 7.03
CA THR A 13 -5.55 9.68 5.96
C THR A 13 -4.24 8.93 5.87
N VAL A 14 -4.32 7.60 5.87
CA VAL A 14 -3.16 6.71 5.84
C VAL A 14 -3.18 5.89 4.55
N ILE A 15 -2.08 5.96 3.80
CA ILE A 15 -1.83 5.11 2.64
C ILE A 15 -0.63 4.23 2.99
N ALA A 16 -0.86 2.98 3.34
CA ALA A 16 0.16 2.03 3.74
C ALA A 16 0.47 1.02 2.62
N ALA A 17 1.59 0.32 2.70
CA ALA A 17 1.94 -0.75 1.77
C ALA A 17 2.10 -2.10 2.48
N GLY A 18 1.78 -3.18 1.78
CA GLY A 18 1.92 -4.54 2.28
C GLY A 18 1.87 -5.58 1.17
N GLY A 19 2.42 -6.78 1.41
CA GLY A 19 2.46 -7.80 0.36
C GLY A 19 3.46 -7.45 -0.76
N LEU A 20 4.71 -7.20 -0.38
CA LEU A 20 5.75 -6.68 -1.29
C LEU A 20 6.84 -7.69 -1.63
N ALA A 21 6.84 -8.85 -0.98
CA ALA A 21 7.90 -9.83 -1.13
C ALA A 21 7.91 -10.44 -2.54
N GLY A 22 9.10 -10.73 -3.06
CA GLY A 22 9.30 -11.44 -4.33
C GLY A 22 9.32 -10.53 -5.55
N PHE A 23 9.15 -11.13 -6.73
CA PHE A 23 9.29 -10.50 -8.03
C PHE A 23 8.28 -11.08 -9.03
N GLY A 24 8.04 -10.36 -10.12
CA GLY A 24 6.99 -10.72 -11.08
C GLY A 24 5.58 -10.47 -10.55
N ARG A 25 4.56 -11.03 -11.26
CA ARG A 25 3.12 -10.86 -10.96
C ARG A 25 2.72 -9.40 -10.68
N SER A 26 3.31 -8.44 -11.39
CA SER A 26 3.10 -7.00 -11.16
C SER A 26 1.62 -6.60 -11.18
N ASN A 27 0.79 -7.26 -12.00
CA ASN A 27 -0.66 -7.01 -12.09
C ASN A 27 -1.43 -7.38 -10.80
N ALA A 28 -0.83 -8.11 -9.86
CA ALA A 28 -1.41 -8.37 -8.56
C ALA A 28 -1.24 -7.19 -7.58
N MET A 29 -0.33 -6.25 -7.88
CA MET A 29 -0.10 -5.04 -7.08
C MET A 29 -1.22 -4.06 -7.35
N ARG A 30 -1.99 -3.72 -6.32
CA ARG A 30 -3.17 -2.86 -6.45
C ARG A 30 -3.40 -2.01 -5.22
N LEU A 31 -4.25 -0.99 -5.36
CA LEU A 31 -4.81 -0.24 -4.23
C LEU A 31 -6.02 -0.99 -3.68
N ARG A 32 -6.15 -1.04 -2.35
CA ARG A 32 -7.36 -1.49 -1.65
C ARG A 32 -7.74 -0.49 -0.58
N LYS A 33 -8.97 0.04 -0.66
CA LYS A 33 -9.58 0.82 0.43
C LYS A 33 -9.98 -0.12 1.57
N ALA A 34 -9.44 0.12 2.77
CA ALA A 34 -9.61 -0.72 3.96
C ALA A 34 -10.28 0.02 5.12
N GLY A 35 -11.02 1.09 4.79
CA GLY A 35 -11.75 1.93 5.73
C GLY A 35 -12.01 3.32 5.15
N LYS A 36 -12.56 4.22 5.98
CA LYS A 36 -12.88 5.60 5.55
C LYS A 36 -11.63 6.37 5.09
N ASN A 37 -10.53 6.23 5.82
CA ASN A 37 -9.29 6.99 5.66
C ASN A 37 -8.04 6.09 5.60
N LEU A 38 -8.23 4.82 5.22
CA LEU A 38 -7.13 3.85 5.12
C LEU A 38 -7.11 3.19 3.74
N TYR A 39 -5.96 3.26 3.10
CA TYR A 39 -5.67 2.65 1.81
C TYR A 39 -4.43 1.77 1.92
N LEU A 40 -4.45 0.64 1.21
CA LEU A 40 -3.39 -0.36 1.23
C LEU A 40 -2.90 -0.63 -0.19
N ALA A 41 -1.62 -0.38 -0.46
CA ALA A 41 -0.96 -0.65 -1.73
C ALA A 41 -0.15 -1.95 -1.68
N GLY A 42 -0.28 -2.78 -2.72
CA GLY A 42 0.48 -4.02 -2.89
C GLY A 42 -0.43 -5.21 -3.20
N ASP A 43 0.10 -6.44 -3.08
CA ASP A 43 -0.75 -7.62 -3.31
C ASP A 43 -1.48 -8.10 -2.06
N LEU A 44 -1.06 -7.61 -0.88
CA LEU A 44 -1.61 -7.91 0.44
C LEU A 44 -1.60 -9.42 0.82
N VAL A 45 -0.77 -10.22 0.14
CA VAL A 45 -0.66 -11.68 0.34
C VAL A 45 0.79 -12.12 0.50
N SER A 46 1.73 -11.55 -0.25
CA SER A 46 3.14 -11.97 -0.26
C SER A 46 3.92 -11.51 0.98
N GLY A 47 4.19 -12.43 1.92
CA GLY A 47 5.10 -12.24 3.05
C GLY A 47 6.56 -12.53 2.70
N ILE A 48 7.49 -11.87 3.40
CA ILE A 48 8.94 -12.09 3.22
C ILE A 48 9.31 -13.49 3.72
N SER A 49 10.08 -14.22 2.91
CA SER A 49 10.65 -15.52 3.27
C SER A 49 11.93 -15.79 2.45
N ALA A 50 12.63 -16.89 2.73
CA ALA A 50 13.78 -17.31 1.93
C ALA A 50 13.40 -17.57 0.45
N ALA A 51 12.20 -18.10 0.19
CA ALA A 51 11.70 -18.35 -1.17
C ALA A 51 11.14 -17.09 -1.85
N LEU A 52 10.78 -16.07 -1.07
CA LEU A 52 10.18 -14.83 -1.54
C LEU A 52 10.88 -13.65 -0.84
N PRO A 53 12.10 -13.29 -1.27
CA PRO A 53 12.90 -12.26 -0.61
C PRO A 53 12.30 -10.86 -0.88
N PRO A 54 12.66 -9.84 -0.09
CA PRO A 54 12.32 -8.46 -0.45
C PRO A 54 12.98 -8.13 -1.80
N ALA A 55 12.21 -7.54 -2.73
CA ALA A 55 12.74 -7.13 -4.03
C ALA A 55 12.35 -5.69 -4.36
N SER A 56 13.36 -4.91 -4.77
CA SER A 56 13.21 -3.49 -5.11
C SER A 56 12.07 -3.18 -6.09
N PRO A 57 11.85 -3.94 -7.19
CA PRO A 57 10.82 -3.59 -8.17
C PRO A 57 9.40 -3.56 -7.61
N ARG A 58 9.03 -4.53 -6.77
CA ARG A 58 7.68 -4.57 -6.15
C ARG A 58 7.48 -3.43 -5.15
N VAL A 59 8.54 -3.08 -4.40
CA VAL A 59 8.52 -1.91 -3.51
C VAL A 59 8.29 -0.64 -4.33
N GLY A 60 8.97 -0.48 -5.47
CA GLY A 60 8.77 0.66 -6.37
C GLY A 60 7.34 0.78 -6.90
N ILE A 61 6.71 -0.32 -7.31
CA ILE A 61 5.31 -0.33 -7.75
C ILE A 61 4.37 0.12 -6.62
N ALA A 62 4.54 -0.45 -5.42
CA ALA A 62 3.71 -0.05 -4.28
C ALA A 62 3.89 1.43 -3.93
N ALA A 63 5.12 1.93 -3.94
CA ALA A 63 5.41 3.36 -3.70
C ALA A 63 4.76 4.27 -4.75
N ALA A 64 4.79 3.87 -6.03
CA ALA A 64 4.12 4.60 -7.10
C ALA A 64 2.59 4.63 -6.89
N ILE A 65 1.98 3.50 -6.54
CA ILE A 65 0.56 3.44 -6.19
C ILE A 65 0.24 4.35 -4.99
N GLN A 66 1.09 4.35 -3.96
CA GLN A 66 0.88 5.22 -2.79
C GLN A 66 0.94 6.70 -3.17
N ALA A 67 1.91 7.11 -3.97
CA ALA A 67 2.06 8.49 -4.43
C ALA A 67 0.89 8.93 -5.31
N ASP A 68 0.49 8.10 -6.27
CA ASP A 68 -0.65 8.35 -7.15
C ASP A 68 -1.95 8.50 -6.34
N THR A 69 -2.15 7.62 -5.35
CA THR A 69 -3.28 7.71 -4.41
C THR A 69 -3.30 9.05 -3.69
N ILE A 70 -2.15 9.52 -3.19
CA ILE A 70 -2.06 10.82 -2.50
C ILE A 70 -2.42 11.96 -3.46
N VAL A 71 -1.86 11.96 -4.67
CA VAL A 71 -2.14 12.99 -5.69
C VAL A 71 -3.62 13.03 -6.05
N ALA A 72 -4.29 11.88 -6.13
CA ALA A 72 -5.72 11.81 -6.39
C ALA A 72 -6.58 12.29 -5.20
N LEU A 73 -6.20 11.97 -3.95
CA LEU A 73 -6.97 12.38 -2.77
C LEU A 73 -6.87 13.88 -2.45
N LEU A 74 -5.74 14.53 -2.74
CA LEU A 74 -5.54 15.95 -2.44
C LEU A 74 -6.59 16.90 -3.06
N PRO A 75 -6.97 16.78 -4.34
CA PRO A 75 -8.05 17.56 -4.94
C PRO A 75 -9.46 17.05 -4.56
N GLY A 76 -9.58 16.01 -3.73
CA GLY A 76 -10.87 15.43 -3.33
C GLY A 76 -11.46 14.44 -4.32
N LEU A 77 -10.64 13.81 -5.19
CA LEU A 77 -11.13 12.74 -6.07
C LEU A 77 -11.38 11.47 -5.23
N GLU A 78 -12.47 10.77 -5.56
CA GLU A 78 -12.69 9.42 -5.06
C GLU A 78 -11.90 8.40 -5.88
N ILE A 79 -11.35 7.41 -5.18
CA ILE A 79 -10.47 6.36 -5.70
C ILE A 79 -11.00 5.00 -5.25
#